data_AF-A0A183L5W5-F1
#
_entry.id   AF-A0A183L5W5-F1
#
_cell.length_a   1.000
_cell.length_b   1.000
_cell.length_c   1.000
_cell.angle_alpha   90.00
_cell.angle_beta   90.00
_cell.angle_gamma   90.00
#
_symmetry.space_group_name_H-M   'P 1'
#
loop_
_entity.id
_entity.type
_entity.pdbx_description
1 polymer ?
#
loop_
_entity_poly.entity_id
_entity_poly.type
_entity_poly.pdbx_seq_one_letter_code
_entity_poly.pdbx_strand_id
1 'polypeptide(L)'
;MKLKDLDFADGLAILPQTQQQMQEKTNSVAAASAAVGIIIHKGKSKILRYNTECTNPITLDGEDLEDVKTFTYLGSIIDEHGGSDADVKARIGKA
;
A
#
# COMPACT_ATOMS: atom_id res chain seq x y z
N MET A 1 -20.95 -12.72 -13.00
CA MET A 1 -19.66 -13.43 -12.81
C MET A 1 -19.10 -13.00 -11.46
N LYS A 2 -19.04 -13.90 -10.47
CA LYS A 2 -18.36 -13.63 -9.20
C LYS A 2 -16.90 -14.00 -9.43
N LEU A 3 -15.99 -13.03 -9.33
CA LEU A 3 -14.55 -13.29 -9.28
C LEU A 3 -14.25 -13.96 -7.92
N LYS A 4 -14.48 -15.26 -7.86
CA LYS A 4 -13.87 -16.16 -6.88
C LYS A 4 -12.53 -16.56 -7.46
N ASP A 5 -11.48 -16.50 -6.66
CA ASP A 5 -10.05 -16.53 -7.05
C ASP A 5 -9.56 -15.23 -7.70
N LEU A 6 -9.48 -14.20 -6.86
CA LEU A 6 -8.36 -13.28 -6.96
C LEU A 6 -7.41 -13.64 -5.82
N ASP A 7 -6.59 -14.67 -6.03
CA ASP A 7 -5.30 -14.87 -5.33
C ASP A 7 -4.33 -13.74 -5.79
N PHE A 8 -4.80 -12.50 -5.74
CA PHE A 8 -4.02 -11.30 -5.97
C PHE A 8 -3.18 -11.18 -4.71
N ALA A 9 -1.90 -11.53 -4.79
CA ALA A 9 -0.94 -11.35 -3.71
C ALA A 9 -1.31 -10.11 -2.88
N ASP A 10 -1.64 -10.32 -1.59
CA ASP A 10 -2.26 -9.41 -0.59
C ASP A 10 -1.89 -7.90 -0.61
N GLY A 11 -2.00 -7.20 -1.73
CA GLY A 11 -1.55 -5.80 -1.83
C GLY A 11 -1.73 -5.18 -3.21
N LEU A 12 -2.71 -4.28 -3.33
CA LEU A 12 -2.74 -3.28 -4.38
C LEU A 12 -1.82 -2.12 -3.95
N ALA A 13 -0.65 -2.00 -4.59
CA ALA A 13 0.25 -0.87 -4.38
C ALA A 13 -0.11 0.28 -5.33
N ILE A 14 -0.37 1.46 -4.78
CA ILE A 14 -0.71 2.66 -5.54
C ILE A 14 0.32 3.73 -5.21
N LEU A 15 0.91 4.33 -6.24
CA LEU A 15 1.97 5.34 -6.12
C LEU A 15 1.47 6.72 -6.59
N PRO A 16 0.71 7.46 -5.77
CA PRO A 16 0.28 8.83 -6.07
C PRO A 16 1.40 9.85 -5.76
N GLN A 17 1.42 10.97 -6.50
CA GLN A 17 2.41 12.04 -6.30
C GLN A 17 2.02 13.02 -5.19
N THR A 18 0.72 13.14 -4.87
CA THR A 18 0.22 14.05 -3.84
C THR A 18 -0.68 13.30 -2.87
N GLN A 19 -0.80 13.83 -1.65
CA GLN A 19 -1.69 13.25 -0.64
C GLN A 19 -3.16 13.28 -1.09
N GLN A 20 -3.60 14.34 -1.77
CA GLN A 20 -4.96 14.40 -2.31
C GLN A 20 -5.20 13.26 -3.31
N GLN A 21 -4.25 13.00 -4.21
CA GLN A 21 -4.35 11.86 -5.13
C GLN A 21 -4.34 10.52 -4.39
N MET A 22 -3.64 10.42 -3.25
CA MET A 22 -3.65 9.23 -2.40
C MET A 22 -5.04 8.97 -1.81
N GLN A 23 -5.70 10.00 -1.30
CA GLN A 23 -7.07 9.89 -0.80
C GLN A 23 -8.07 9.58 -1.93
N GLU A 24 -7.98 10.28 -3.06
CA GLU A 24 -8.83 10.06 -4.22
C GLU A 24 -8.72 8.62 -4.75
N LYS A 25 -7.49 8.09 -4.87
CA LYS A 25 -7.27 6.72 -5.32
C LYS A 25 -7.74 5.69 -4.30
N THR A 26 -7.55 5.93 -3.00
CA THR A 26 -8.07 5.06 -1.93
C THR A 26 -9.58 4.96 -2.01
N ASN A 27 -10.28 6.09 -2.16
CA ASN A 27 -11.73 6.14 -2.32
C ASN A 27 -12.20 5.45 -3.62
N SER A 28 -11.47 5.66 -4.71
CA SER A 28 -11.79 5.05 -6.01
C SER A 28 -11.68 3.52 -5.96
N VAL A 29 -10.64 2.99 -5.32
CA VAL A 29 -10.45 1.55 -5.11
C VAL A 29 -11.52 0.96 -4.21
N ALA A 30 -11.88 1.67 -3.13
CA ALA A 30 -12.96 1.26 -2.25
C ALA A 30 -14.29 1.14 -3.00
N ALA A 31 -14.64 2.16 -3.78
CA ALA A 31 -15.86 2.17 -4.60
C ALA A 31 -15.84 1.07 -5.67
N ALA A 32 -14.73 0.89 -6.38
CA ALA A 32 -14.58 -0.16 -7.39
C ALA A 32 -14.68 -1.55 -6.77
N SER A 33 -14.05 -1.78 -5.62
CA SER A 33 -14.10 -3.04 -4.86
C SER A 33 -15.53 -3.35 -4.41
N ALA A 34 -16.24 -2.37 -3.85
CA ALA A 34 -17.63 -2.52 -3.45
C ALA A 34 -18.52 -2.88 -4.65
N ALA A 35 -18.31 -2.25 -5.82
CA ALA A 35 -19.08 -2.52 -7.03
C ALA A 35 -18.92 -3.96 -7.54
N VAL A 36 -17.75 -4.59 -7.32
CA VAL A 36 -17.48 -5.99 -7.69
C VAL A 36 -17.66 -6.98 -6.52
N GLY A 37 -18.05 -6.50 -5.34
CA GLY A 37 -18.26 -7.32 -4.14
C GLY A 37 -16.97 -7.79 -3.46
N ILE A 38 -15.85 -7.12 -3.69
CA ILE A 38 -14.59 -7.34 -2.98
C ILE A 38 -14.64 -6.61 -1.62
N ILE A 39 -14.28 -7.33 -0.55
CA ILE A 39 -14.19 -6.78 0.80
C ILE A 39 -12.76 -6.29 1.01
N ILE A 40 -12.60 -4.98 1.22
CA ILE A 40 -11.31 -4.42 1.64
C ILE A 40 -11.18 -4.57 3.15
N HIS A 41 -10.12 -5.25 3.58
CA HIS A 41 -9.85 -5.44 5.00
C HIS A 41 -9.06 -4.25 5.56
N LYS A 42 -9.77 -3.29 6.15
CA LYS A 42 -9.20 -2.02 6.64
C LYS A 42 -7.98 -2.20 7.55
N GLY A 43 -8.02 -3.14 8.49
CA GLY A 43 -6.89 -3.41 9.39
C GLY A 43 -5.66 -4.05 8.74
N LYS A 44 -5.74 -4.46 7.45
CA LYS A 44 -4.60 -4.92 6.65
C LYS A 44 -4.12 -3.85 5.67
N SER A 45 -4.94 -2.82 5.43
CA SER A 45 -4.60 -1.70 4.57
C SER A 45 -3.62 -0.78 5.30
N LYS A 46 -2.43 -0.64 4.72
CA LYS A 46 -1.32 0.17 5.24
C LYS A 46 -0.87 1.15 4.17
N ILE A 47 -0.30 2.27 4.61
CA ILE A 47 0.25 3.29 3.72
C ILE A 47 1.74 3.39 3.96
N LEU A 48 2.50 3.34 2.86
CA LEU A 48 3.90 3.68 2.86
C LEU A 48 4.06 5.05 2.19
N ARG A 49 4.62 6.00 2.93
CA ARG A 49 4.89 7.35 2.44
C ARG A 49 6.34 7.47 2.02
N TYR A 50 6.55 7.84 0.77
CA TYR A 50 7.88 8.05 0.21
C TYR A 50 8.17 9.55 0.09
N ASN A 51 9.29 10.01 0.63
CA ASN A 51 9.78 11.39 0.48
C ASN A 51 8.78 12.50 0.83
N THR A 52 7.91 12.28 1.82
CA THR A 52 6.94 13.30 2.24
C THR A 52 6.82 13.40 3.75
N GLU A 53 6.98 14.61 4.29
CA GLU A 53 6.80 14.89 5.72
C GLU A 53 5.33 14.98 6.13
N CYS A 54 4.37 14.81 5.21
CA CYS A 54 3.08 15.45 5.38
C CYS A 54 2.12 14.90 6.45
N THR A 55 2.32 13.86 7.27
CA THR A 55 1.48 13.39 8.43
C THR A 55 -0.08 13.31 8.38
N ASN A 56 -0.80 14.01 7.50
CA ASN A 56 -2.25 13.99 7.48
C ASN A 56 -2.73 12.56 7.17
N PRO A 57 -3.75 12.09 7.90
CA PRO A 57 -4.25 10.73 7.74
C PRO A 57 -4.90 10.56 6.38
N ILE A 58 -4.81 9.33 5.87
CA ILE A 58 -5.63 8.85 4.78
C ILE A 58 -6.67 7.93 5.39
N THR A 59 -7.92 8.13 5.00
CA THR A 59 -9.03 7.38 5.57
C THR A 59 -9.62 6.40 4.56
N LEU A 60 -10.08 5.26 5.05
CA LEU A 60 -10.89 4.30 4.31
C LEU A 60 -12.21 4.10 5.07
N ASP A 61 -13.32 4.54 4.48
CA ASP A 61 -14.64 4.56 5.14
C ASP A 61 -14.62 5.24 6.52
N GLY A 62 -13.82 6.30 6.67
CA GLY A 62 -13.69 7.07 7.92
C GLY A 62 -12.73 6.47 8.95
N GLU A 63 -12.08 5.33 8.68
CA GLU A 63 -11.01 4.79 9.52
C GLU A 63 -9.64 5.20 8.97
N ASP A 64 -8.77 5.70 9.85
CA ASP A 64 -7.39 6.04 9.51
C ASP A 64 -6.60 4.78 9.15
N LEU A 65 -5.88 4.84 8.03
CA LEU A 65 -4.97 3.77 7.62
C LEU A 65 -3.63 3.90 8.35
N GLU A 66 -3.03 2.77 8.69
CA GLU A 66 -1.74 2.73 9.39
C GLU A 66 -0.61 3.17 8.46
N ASP A 67 0.13 4.22 8.85
CA ASP A 67 1.39 4.60 8.23
C ASP A 67 2.50 3.63 8.66
N VAL A 68 3.06 2.91 7.70
CA VAL A 68 4.20 2.02 7.89
C VAL A 68 5.46 2.61 7.27
N LYS A 69 6.60 2.35 7.89
CA LYS A 69 7.91 2.76 7.37
C LYS A 69 8.47 1.81 6.33
N THR A 70 8.09 0.54 6.42
CA THR A 70 8.52 -0.51 5.49
C THR A 70 7.32 -1.32 5.04
N PHE A 71 7.38 -1.78 3.79
CA PHE A 71 6.41 -2.68 3.20
C PHE A 71 7.14 -3.79 2.46
N THR A 72 6.74 -5.05 2.66
CA THR A 72 7.30 -6.17 1.91
C THR A 72 6.38 -6.49 0.75
N TYR A 73 6.84 -6.24 -0.47
CA TYR A 73 6.11 -6.56 -1.69
C TYR A 73 6.90 -7.56 -2.52
N LEU A 74 6.30 -8.75 -2.77
CA LEU A 74 6.91 -9.82 -3.56
C LEU A 74 8.32 -10.23 -3.10
N GLY A 75 8.57 -10.18 -1.79
CA GLY A 75 9.87 -10.52 -1.19
C GLY A 75 10.87 -9.36 -1.14
N SER A 76 10.58 -8.23 -1.80
CA SER A 76 11.38 -7.01 -1.71
C SER A 76 10.87 -6.12 -0.59
N ILE A 77 11.79 -5.62 0.24
CA ILE A 77 11.48 -4.61 1.26
C ILE A 77 11.58 -3.24 0.60
N ILE A 78 10.49 -2.49 0.66
CA ILE A 78 10.39 -1.10 0.23
C ILE A 78 10.26 -0.25 1.48
N ASP A 79 11.12 0.74 1.63
CA ASP A 79 11.14 1.67 2.77
C ASP A 79 10.69 3.09 2.37
N GLU A 80 10.47 3.98 3.34
CA GLU A 80 10.10 5.39 3.17
C GLU A 80 11.10 6.21 2.33
N HIS A 81 12.32 5.69 2.10
CA HIS A 81 13.33 6.23 1.20
C HIS A 81 13.42 5.52 -0.17
N GLY A 82 12.42 4.72 -0.53
CA GLY A 82 12.26 4.15 -1.88
C GLY A 82 13.30 3.10 -2.22
N GLY A 83 14.03 2.60 -1.22
CA GLY A 83 15.28 1.90 -1.39
C GLY A 83 15.23 0.42 -1.06
N SER A 84 15.61 -0.37 -2.07
CA SER A 84 16.26 -1.67 -2.04
C SER A 84 17.63 -1.66 -1.31
N ASP A 85 17.97 -0.64 -0.51
CA ASP A 85 19.32 -0.48 0.08
C ASP A 85 19.62 -1.58 1.12
N ALA A 86 18.62 -1.93 1.92
CA ALA A 86 18.72 -3.07 2.84
C ALA A 86 18.85 -4.42 2.11
N ASP A 87 18.14 -4.60 0.98
CA ASP A 87 18.19 -5.82 0.15
C ASP A 87 19.56 -5.98 -0.56
N VAL A 88 20.08 -4.89 -1.12
CA VAL A 88 21.42 -4.84 -1.74
C VAL A 88 22.49 -5.17 -0.70
N LYS A 89 22.41 -4.60 0.50
CA LYS A 89 23.35 -4.87 1.59
C LYS A 89 23.27 -6.31 2.12
N ALA A 90 22.06 -6.89 2.18
CA ALA A 90 21.84 -8.29 2.57
C ALA A 90 22.30 -9.31 1.49
N ARG A 91 22.19 -8.98 0.20
CA ARG A 91 22.75 -9.79 -0.91
C ARG A 91 24.28 -9.72 -0.97
N ILE A 92 24.87 -8.55 -0.72
CA ILE A 92 26.33 -8.38 -0.74
C ILE A 92 26.99 -9.06 0.47
N GLY A 93 26.35 -9.09 1.64
CA GLY A 93 26.86 -9.78 2.84
C GLY A 93 26.75 -11.31 2.81
N LYS A 94 26.17 -11.89 1.76
CA LYS A 94 26.08 -13.35 1.53
C LYS A 94 27.03 -13.86 0.43
N ALA A 95 27.88 -12.99 -0.12
CA ALA A 95 28.95 -13.36 -1.05
C ALA A 95 30.28 -13.58 -0.32
#